data_AF-N4U5K2-F1
#
_entry.id   AF-N4U5K2-F1
#
_cell.length_a   1.000
_cell.length_b   1.000
_cell.length_c   1.000
_cell.angle_alpha   90.00
_cell.angle_beta   90.00
_cell.angle_gamma   90.00
#
_symmetry.space_group_name_H-M   'P 1'
#
loop_
_entity.id
_entity.type
_entity.pdbx_description
1 polymer ?
#
loop_
_entity_poly.entity_id
_entity_poly.type
_entity_poly.pdbx_seq_one_letter_code
_entity_poly.pdbx_strand_id
1 'polypeptide(L)'
;MAPIKPLGEQPDKPVPRVPKSPSRTAQIQAQNRRREYLSRHPSYFDNLEHELADPVLYERLVKRFQSASEREAEGKAKGYGRTLEADLQRGESKLKRLKDGDLESSGGDLEHPWEKPAADKAHGLLLWHAFLEERFVHGLDEDFDYKPVDADEDLDTMIRRDAQDAWFDDEEPSWIDEDESSAQLPTRQGETGVQDF
;
A
#
# COMPACT_ATOMS: atom_id res chain seq x y z
N MET A 1 -24.20 -35.91 -47.99
CA MET A 1 -23.11 -35.71 -47.03
C MET A 1 -22.76 -34.22 -47.04
N ALA A 2 -23.05 -33.50 -45.96
CA ALA A 2 -22.69 -32.08 -45.82
C ALA A 2 -21.42 -31.98 -44.95
N PRO A 3 -20.44 -31.12 -45.29
CA PRO A 3 -19.22 -31.01 -44.52
C PRO A 3 -19.43 -30.18 -43.24
N ILE A 4 -19.00 -30.73 -42.11
CA ILE A 4 -18.94 -30.07 -40.81
C ILE A 4 -17.77 -29.08 -40.87
N LYS A 5 -18.07 -27.79 -40.73
CA LYS A 5 -17.07 -26.72 -40.59
C LYS A 5 -16.45 -26.84 -39.19
N PRO A 6 -15.11 -26.87 -39.03
CA PRO A 6 -14.52 -26.83 -37.70
C PRO A 6 -14.78 -25.46 -37.09
N LEU A 7 -15.45 -25.43 -35.94
CA LEU A 7 -15.61 -24.23 -35.13
C LEU A 7 -14.23 -23.90 -34.58
N GLY A 8 -13.60 -22.86 -35.12
CA GLY A 8 -12.34 -22.33 -34.58
C GLY A 8 -12.53 -21.97 -33.12
N GLU A 9 -11.73 -22.61 -32.27
CA GLU A 9 -11.62 -22.37 -30.84
C GLU A 9 -11.09 -20.94 -30.66
N GLN A 10 -12.00 -19.99 -30.41
CA GLN A 10 -11.63 -18.65 -29.97
C GLN A 10 -11.08 -18.80 -28.55
N PRO A 11 -9.89 -18.24 -28.24
CA PRO A 11 -9.36 -18.34 -26.89
C PRO A 11 -10.35 -17.70 -25.91
N ASP A 12 -10.62 -18.40 -24.80
CA ASP A 12 -11.49 -17.98 -23.70
C ASP A 12 -11.03 -16.63 -23.14
N LYS A 13 -11.51 -15.53 -23.70
CA LYS A 13 -11.27 -14.20 -23.14
C LYS A 13 -11.97 -14.14 -21.78
N PRO A 14 -11.27 -13.81 -20.69
CA PRO A 14 -11.88 -13.77 -19.37
C PRO A 14 -13.03 -12.76 -19.35
N VAL A 15 -14.16 -13.16 -18.78
CA VAL A 15 -15.34 -12.31 -18.67
C VAL A 15 -15.00 -11.06 -17.84
N PRO A 16 -15.31 -9.84 -18.32
CA PRO A 16 -15.03 -8.61 -17.59
C PRO A 16 -15.71 -8.61 -16.21
N ARG A 17 -14.98 -8.21 -15.18
CA ARG A 17 -15.56 -8.04 -13.84
C ARG A 17 -16.62 -6.94 -13.88
N VAL A 18 -17.69 -7.13 -13.09
CA VAL A 18 -18.75 -6.12 -12.93
C VAL A 18 -18.12 -4.80 -12.48
N PRO A 19 -18.47 -3.65 -13.09
CA PRO A 19 -17.92 -2.35 -12.71
C PRO A 19 -18.27 -2.02 -11.25
N LYS A 20 -17.30 -1.44 -10.53
CA LYS A 20 -17.48 -0.99 -9.14
C LYS A 20 -18.42 0.22 -9.11
N SER A 21 -19.14 0.40 -8.00
CA SER A 21 -19.97 1.60 -7.79
C SER A 21 -19.10 2.88 -7.77
N PRO A 22 -19.62 4.04 -8.18
CA PRO A 22 -18.87 5.30 -8.19
C PRO A 22 -18.25 5.63 -6.82
N SER A 23 -19.00 5.40 -5.73
CA SER A 23 -18.53 5.60 -4.36
C SER A 23 -17.34 4.70 -4.00
N ARG A 24 -17.38 3.43 -4.41
CA ARG A 24 -16.31 2.47 -4.15
C ARG A 24 -15.07 2.81 -4.97
N THR A 25 -15.25 3.29 -6.21
CA THR A 25 -14.14 3.75 -7.04
C THR A 25 -13.47 4.98 -6.42
N ALA A 26 -14.23 5.98 -5.98
CA ALA A 26 -13.69 7.16 -5.31
C ALA A 26 -12.94 6.81 -4.02
N GLN A 27 -13.46 5.88 -3.21
CA GLN A 27 -12.78 5.39 -2.02
C GLN A 27 -11.43 4.72 -2.35
N ILE A 28 -11.40 3.88 -3.38
CA ILE A 28 -10.16 3.22 -3.82
C ILE A 28 -9.15 4.24 -4.34
N GLN A 29 -9.61 5.25 -5.10
CA GLN A 29 -8.75 6.33 -5.58
C GLN A 29 -8.11 7.08 -4.40
N ALA A 30 -8.89 7.51 -3.42
CA ALA A 30 -8.36 8.16 -2.22
C ALA A 30 -7.34 7.27 -1.48
N GLN A 31 -7.64 5.98 -1.30
CA GLN A 31 -6.71 5.05 -0.68
C GLN A 31 -5.39 4.89 -1.47
N ASN A 32 -5.46 4.85 -2.79
CA ASN A 32 -4.27 4.77 -3.64
C ASN A 32 -3.43 6.04 -3.56
N ARG A 33 -4.07 7.22 -3.61
CA ARG A 33 -3.38 8.52 -3.43
C ARG A 33 -2.68 8.60 -2.09
N ARG A 34 -3.34 8.17 -1.01
CA ARG A 34 -2.76 8.13 0.34
C ARG A 34 -1.57 7.16 0.45
N ARG A 35 -1.63 6.00 -0.20
CA ARG A 35 -0.48 5.07 -0.27
C ARG A 35 0.71 5.69 -1.00
N GLU A 36 0.46 6.33 -2.14
CA GLU A 36 1.49 7.04 -2.88
C GLU A 36 2.08 8.20 -2.06
N TYR A 37 1.25 8.93 -1.33
CA TYR A 37 1.70 9.99 -0.43
C TYR A 37 2.68 9.46 0.62
N LEU A 38 2.34 8.35 1.30
CA LEU A 38 3.23 7.75 2.29
C LEU A 38 4.55 7.26 1.68
N SER A 39 4.51 6.71 0.45
CA SER A 39 5.73 6.30 -0.26
C SER A 39 6.67 7.49 -0.51
N ARG A 40 6.11 8.67 -0.83
CA ARG A 40 6.88 9.91 -1.04
C ARG A 40 7.28 10.61 0.25
N HIS A 41 6.60 10.35 1.36
CA HIS A 41 6.83 11.02 2.65
C HIS A 41 7.15 10.02 3.78
N PRO A 42 8.31 9.34 3.74
CA PRO A 42 8.72 8.44 4.83
C PRO A 42 8.78 9.11 6.20
N SER A 43 9.01 10.43 6.24
CA SER A 43 9.07 11.22 7.47
C SER A 43 7.77 11.23 8.28
N TYR A 44 6.64 10.83 7.69
CA TYR A 44 5.39 10.64 8.42
C TYR A 44 5.59 9.65 9.59
N PHE A 45 6.27 8.53 9.36
CA PHE A 45 6.48 7.49 10.38
C PHE A 45 7.40 7.93 11.54
N ASP A 46 8.20 8.98 11.35
CA ASP A 46 9.10 9.51 12.37
C ASP A 46 8.38 10.39 13.41
N ASN A 47 7.09 10.70 13.19
CA ASN A 47 6.33 11.55 14.10
C ASN A 47 6.06 10.82 15.43
N LEU A 48 6.55 11.43 16.52
CA LEU A 48 6.39 10.93 17.88
C LEU A 48 4.93 10.89 18.34
N GLU A 49 4.05 11.71 17.77
CA GLU A 49 2.61 11.71 18.10
C GLU A 49 1.92 10.41 17.71
N HIS A 50 2.48 9.66 16.75
CA HIS A 50 1.89 8.39 16.36
C HIS A 50 1.80 7.39 17.52
N GLU A 51 2.68 7.48 18.52
CA GLU A 51 2.55 6.64 19.72
C GLU A 51 1.17 6.76 20.38
N LEU A 52 0.54 7.93 20.31
CA LEU A 52 -0.78 8.19 20.89
C LEU A 52 -1.92 7.57 20.07
N ALA A 53 -1.67 7.12 18.84
CA ALA A 53 -2.69 6.45 18.04
C ALA A 53 -3.12 5.11 18.63
N ASP A 54 -2.17 4.34 19.18
CA ASP A 54 -2.44 3.18 20.03
C ASP A 54 -1.23 2.94 20.97
N PRO A 55 -1.26 3.55 22.18
CA PRO A 55 -0.17 3.41 23.14
C PRO A 55 0.07 1.97 23.61
N VAL A 56 -0.97 1.14 23.65
CA VAL A 56 -0.87 -0.26 24.11
C VAL A 56 -0.17 -1.10 23.03
N LEU A 57 -0.53 -0.89 21.77
CA LEU A 57 0.12 -1.51 20.63
C LEU A 57 1.59 -1.09 20.52
N TYR A 58 1.88 0.20 20.63
CA TYR A 58 3.25 0.72 20.58
C TYR A 58 4.12 0.16 21.73
N GLU A 59 3.56 0.05 22.95
CA GLU A 59 4.27 -0.58 24.06
C GLU A 59 4.60 -2.05 23.76
N ARG A 60 3.61 -2.80 23.28
CA ARG A 60 3.73 -4.23 22.96
C ARG A 60 4.66 -4.49 21.80
N LEU A 61 4.72 -3.64 20.78
CA LEU A 61 5.55 -3.86 19.60
C LEU A 61 6.95 -3.29 19.76
N VAL A 62 7.08 -2.08 20.32
CA VAL A 62 8.33 -1.31 20.31
C VAL A 62 8.93 -1.20 21.71
N LYS A 63 8.19 -0.63 22.68
CA LYS A 63 8.78 -0.31 24.00
C LYS A 63 9.26 -1.52 24.78
N ARG A 64 8.67 -2.71 24.60
CA ARG A 64 9.14 -3.94 25.26
C ARG A 64 10.58 -4.31 24.92
N PHE A 65 11.08 -3.94 23.75
CA PHE A 65 12.44 -4.25 23.29
C PHE A 65 13.45 -3.12 23.55
N GLN A 66 13.00 -2.00 24.11
CA GLN A 66 13.89 -0.89 24.42
C GLN A 66 14.71 -1.16 25.69
N SER A 67 15.95 -0.67 25.71
CA SER A 67 16.78 -0.69 26.92
C SER A 67 16.36 0.41 27.91
N ALA A 68 16.82 0.33 29.16
CA ALA A 68 16.57 1.38 30.15
C ALA A 68 17.15 2.73 29.72
N SER A 69 18.35 2.73 29.12
CA SER A 69 18.99 3.94 28.61
C SER A 69 18.22 4.56 27.44
N GLU A 70 17.63 3.74 26.56
CA GLU A 70 16.81 4.24 25.44
C GLU A 70 15.52 4.88 25.96
N ARG A 71 14.85 4.26 26.94
CA ARG A 71 13.63 4.81 27.54
C ARG A 71 13.88 6.15 28.24
N GLU A 72 15.00 6.29 28.95
CA GLU A 72 15.35 7.56 29.59
C GLU A 72 15.61 8.66 28.56
N ALA A 73 16.35 8.34 27.49
CA ALA A 73 16.61 9.28 26.41
C ALA A 73 15.31 9.70 25.70
N GLU A 74 14.42 8.74 25.43
CA GLU A 74 13.12 8.97 24.81
C GLU A 74 12.18 9.79 25.70
N GLY A 75 12.10 9.46 27.00
CA GLY A 75 11.34 10.24 27.97
C GLY A 75 11.84 11.68 28.10
N LYS A 76 13.17 11.88 28.02
CA LYS A 76 13.77 13.21 27.99
C LYS A 76 13.46 13.97 26.70
N ALA A 77 13.45 13.29 25.55
CA ALA A 77 13.13 13.88 24.26
C ALA A 77 11.65 14.26 24.12
N LYS A 78 10.75 13.40 24.61
CA LYS A 78 9.28 13.59 24.55
C LYS A 78 8.76 14.57 25.59
N GLY A 79 9.46 14.68 26.72
CA GLY A 79 9.01 15.46 27.86
C GLY A 79 7.94 14.75 28.69
N TYR A 80 7.67 15.33 29.87
CA TYR A 80 6.79 14.75 30.87
C TYR A 80 5.32 14.68 30.44
N GLY A 81 4.84 15.70 29.70
CA GLY A 81 3.44 15.80 29.28
C GLY A 81 3.00 14.63 28.39
N ARG A 82 3.73 14.36 27.29
CA ARG A 82 3.44 13.25 26.38
C ARG A 82 3.54 11.88 27.06
N THR A 83 4.55 11.72 27.92
CA THR A 83 4.71 10.48 28.70
C THR A 83 3.48 10.23 29.58
N LEU A 84 2.99 11.28 30.26
CA LEU A 84 1.81 11.19 31.12
C LEU A 84 0.54 10.89 30.32
N GLU A 85 0.35 11.51 29.15
CA GLU A 85 -0.80 11.29 28.30
C GLU A 85 -0.86 9.85 27.78
N ALA A 86 0.26 9.35 27.26
CA ALA A 86 0.38 7.96 26.85
C ALA A 86 0.08 7.01 28.02
N ASP A 87 0.58 7.29 29.23
CA ASP A 87 0.33 6.47 30.42
C ASP A 87 -1.15 6.49 30.84
N LEU A 88 -1.81 7.65 30.75
CA LEU A 88 -3.23 7.81 31.03
C LEU A 88 -4.09 6.98 30.06
N GLN A 89 -3.86 7.11 28.76
CA GLN A 89 -4.59 6.37 27.73
C GLN A 89 -4.39 4.84 27.84
N ARG A 90 -3.19 4.38 28.23
CA ARG A 90 -2.96 2.96 28.53
C ARG A 90 -3.74 2.49 29.76
N GLY A 91 -3.79 3.33 30.80
CA GLY A 91 -4.60 3.08 31.98
C GLY A 91 -6.09 2.94 31.65
N GLU A 92 -6.61 3.85 30.83
CA GLU A 92 -8.00 3.82 30.36
C GLU A 92 -8.30 2.60 29.50
N SER A 93 -7.40 2.26 28.57
CA SER A 93 -7.52 1.06 27.72
C SER A 93 -7.57 -0.22 28.56
N LYS A 94 -6.71 -0.32 29.58
CA LYS A 94 -6.69 -1.45 30.51
C LYS A 94 -7.98 -1.54 31.33
N LEU A 95 -8.47 -0.40 31.83
CA LEU A 95 -9.71 -0.35 32.59
C LEU A 95 -10.92 -0.71 31.72
N LYS A 96 -10.94 -0.24 30.46
CA LYS A 96 -11.96 -0.57 29.48
C LYS A 96 -11.97 -2.07 29.18
N ARG A 97 -10.83 -2.71 28.95
CA ARG A 97 -10.74 -4.17 28.77
C ARG A 97 -11.25 -4.96 29.97
N LEU A 98 -10.91 -4.52 31.19
CA LEU A 98 -11.44 -5.14 32.42
C LEU A 98 -12.95 -4.99 32.55
N LYS A 99 -13.50 -3.85 32.10
CA LYS A 99 -14.94 -3.56 32.10
C LYS A 99 -15.69 -4.34 31.03
N ASP A 100 -15.14 -4.41 29.82
CA ASP A 100 -15.72 -5.08 28.67
C ASP A 100 -15.58 -6.61 28.78
N GLY A 101 -14.78 -7.10 29.73
CA GLY A 101 -14.77 -8.49 30.18
C GLY A 101 -14.47 -9.49 29.07
N ASP A 102 -13.22 -9.52 28.60
CA ASP A 102 -12.65 -10.59 27.74
C ASP A 102 -13.53 -11.02 26.53
N LEU A 103 -14.36 -10.11 26.02
CA LEU A 103 -15.02 -10.24 24.73
C LEU A 103 -14.01 -9.85 23.65
N GLU A 104 -13.07 -10.75 23.37
CA GLU A 104 -12.26 -10.67 22.15
C GLU A 104 -13.18 -10.70 20.92
N SER A 105 -13.27 -9.53 20.30
CA SER A 105 -13.60 -9.19 18.91
C SER A 105 -14.38 -10.23 18.09
N SER A 106 -15.70 -10.08 18.08
CA SER A 106 -16.53 -10.47 16.94
C SER A 106 -16.32 -9.45 15.81
N GLY A 107 -15.33 -9.66 14.94
CA GLY A 107 -14.90 -8.63 14.00
C GLY A 107 -14.13 -9.09 12.76
N GLY A 108 -14.58 -10.14 12.07
CA GLY A 108 -14.11 -10.47 10.72
C GLY A 108 -12.76 -11.20 10.67
N ASP A 109 -12.70 -12.25 9.86
CA ASP A 109 -11.58 -13.16 9.61
C ASP A 109 -10.43 -12.49 8.83
N LEU A 110 -9.89 -11.38 9.33
CA LEU A 110 -8.68 -10.73 8.81
C LEU A 110 -7.74 -10.45 9.98
N GLU A 111 -6.93 -11.45 10.31
CA GLU A 111 -5.86 -11.32 11.31
C GLU A 111 -4.86 -10.26 10.84
N HIS A 112 -4.83 -9.09 11.48
CA HIS A 112 -3.93 -8.02 11.08
C HIS A 112 -2.48 -8.38 11.47
N PRO A 113 -1.46 -8.05 10.65
CA PRO A 113 -0.07 -8.46 10.92
C PRO A 113 0.45 -8.02 12.30
N TRP A 114 0.03 -6.85 12.79
CA TRP A 114 0.46 -6.29 14.07
C TRP A 114 -0.22 -6.90 15.30
N GLU A 115 -1.24 -7.74 15.12
CA GLU A 115 -1.82 -8.51 16.22
C GLU A 115 -0.83 -9.57 16.72
N LYS A 116 0.03 -10.05 15.82
CA LYS A 116 1.09 -11.01 16.14
C LYS A 116 2.15 -10.36 17.05
N PRO A 117 2.78 -11.15 17.93
CA PRO A 117 3.89 -10.65 18.74
C PRO A 117 5.10 -10.34 17.84
N ALA A 118 5.69 -9.17 18.03
CA ALA A 118 6.98 -8.84 17.43
C ALA A 118 8.08 -9.76 17.97
N ALA A 119 9.03 -10.11 17.10
CA ALA A 119 10.17 -10.97 17.44
C ALA A 119 11.32 -10.18 18.08
N ASP A 120 11.55 -8.97 17.57
CA ASP A 120 12.57 -8.03 18.03
C ASP A 120 12.10 -6.59 17.80
N LYS A 121 12.94 -5.61 18.15
CA LYS A 121 12.64 -4.17 18.01
C LYS A 121 12.41 -3.76 16.56
N ALA A 122 13.21 -4.27 15.62
CA ALA A 122 13.12 -3.90 14.21
C ALA A 122 11.83 -4.44 13.59
N HIS A 123 11.50 -5.70 13.87
CA HIS A 123 10.23 -6.31 13.49
C HIS A 123 9.04 -5.57 14.14
N GLY A 124 9.17 -5.17 15.41
CA GLY A 124 8.16 -4.35 16.09
C GLY A 124 7.89 -3.02 15.39
N LEU A 125 8.93 -2.33 14.94
CA LEU A 125 8.79 -1.10 14.17
C LEU A 125 8.13 -1.33 12.80
N LEU A 126 8.45 -2.43 12.11
CA LEU A 126 7.79 -2.79 10.86
C LEU A 126 6.28 -3.04 11.05
N LEU A 127 5.90 -3.78 12.09
CA LEU A 127 4.49 -4.03 12.43
C LEU A 127 3.78 -2.72 12.82
N TRP A 128 4.47 -1.85 13.55
CA TRP A 128 3.97 -0.54 13.91
C TRP A 128 3.74 0.36 12.68
N HIS A 129 4.67 0.37 11.72
CA HIS A 129 4.51 1.10 10.46
C HIS A 129 3.34 0.54 9.65
N ALA A 130 3.15 -0.78 9.60
CA ALA A 130 2.01 -1.39 8.92
C ALA A 130 0.67 -0.94 9.52
N PHE A 131 0.58 -0.85 10.85
CA PHE A 131 -0.58 -0.29 11.53
C PHE A 131 -0.82 1.18 11.14
N LEU A 132 0.22 2.00 11.18
CA LEU A 132 0.11 3.42 10.82
C LEU A 132 -0.24 3.63 9.35
N GLU A 133 0.28 2.78 8.46
CA GLU A 133 -0.05 2.79 7.04
C GLU A 133 -1.53 2.49 6.83
N GLU A 134 -2.06 1.41 7.42
CA GLU A 134 -3.47 1.07 7.27
C GLU A 134 -4.36 2.18 7.87
N ARG A 135 -4.04 2.66 9.07
CA ARG A 135 -4.73 3.78 9.71
C ARG A 135 -4.77 5.01 8.78
N PHE A 136 -3.62 5.39 8.22
CA PHE A 136 -3.52 6.56 7.34
C PHE A 136 -4.31 6.38 6.05
N VAL A 137 -4.14 5.25 5.37
CA VAL A 137 -4.79 4.96 4.09
C VAL A 137 -6.30 4.92 4.24
N HIS A 138 -6.81 4.38 5.35
CA HIS A 138 -8.24 4.35 5.64
C HIS A 138 -8.80 5.70 6.12
N GLY A 139 -7.96 6.70 6.36
CA GLY A 139 -8.41 8.05 6.76
C GLY A 139 -8.72 8.14 8.25
N LEU A 140 -8.07 7.31 9.06
CA LEU A 140 -8.29 7.19 10.50
C LEU A 140 -7.25 8.00 11.31
N ASP A 141 -6.41 8.79 10.63
CA ASP A 141 -5.57 9.79 11.30
C ASP A 141 -6.30 11.14 11.41
N GLU A 142 -6.96 11.37 12.54
CA GLU A 142 -7.74 12.59 12.77
C GLU A 142 -6.89 13.86 12.82
N ASP A 143 -5.59 13.74 13.11
CA ASP A 143 -4.66 14.87 13.18
C ASP A 143 -4.13 15.28 11.80
N PHE A 144 -4.38 14.49 10.76
CA PHE A 144 -3.90 14.74 9.40
C PHE A 144 -4.99 15.35 8.50
N ASP A 145 -4.67 16.45 7.81
CA ASP A 145 -5.57 17.00 6.78
C ASP A 145 -5.44 16.22 5.47
N TYR A 146 -6.41 15.32 5.22
CA TYR A 146 -6.45 14.50 4.00
C TYR A 146 -6.87 15.26 2.75
N LYS A 147 -7.51 16.43 2.86
CA LYS A 147 -8.02 17.18 1.69
C LYS A 147 -6.96 17.43 0.61
N PRO A 148 -5.75 17.94 0.92
CA PRO A 148 -4.71 18.13 -0.08
C PRO A 148 -4.30 16.82 -0.75
N VAL A 149 -4.21 15.71 0.00
CA VAL A 149 -3.80 14.40 -0.54
C VAL A 149 -4.90 13.77 -1.40
N ASP A 150 -6.14 13.80 -0.92
CA ASP A 150 -7.28 13.20 -1.59
C ASP A 150 -7.68 13.96 -2.87
N ALA A 151 -7.30 15.24 -2.99
CA ALA A 151 -7.55 16.04 -4.19
C ALA A 151 -6.35 16.09 -5.17
N ASP A 152 -5.21 15.50 -4.80
CA ASP A 152 -3.99 15.55 -5.61
C ASP A 152 -3.95 14.43 -6.66
N GLU A 153 -4.18 14.81 -7.92
CA GLU A 153 -4.12 13.91 -9.08
C GLU A 153 -2.68 13.48 -9.42
N ASP A 154 -1.64 14.17 -8.93
CA ASP A 154 -0.25 13.77 -9.16
C ASP A 154 0.11 12.48 -8.40
N LEU A 155 -0.70 12.14 -7.38
CA LEU A 155 -0.61 10.90 -6.63
C LEU A 155 -1.34 9.72 -7.30
N ASP A 156 -2.05 9.93 -8.42
CA ASP A 156 -2.67 8.87 -9.21
C ASP A 156 -1.65 8.13 -10.11
N THR A 157 -0.49 7.79 -9.55
CA THR A 157 0.60 7.10 -10.27
C THR A 157 0.16 5.77 -10.85
N MET A 158 -0.55 4.96 -10.06
CA MET A 158 -1.09 3.66 -10.51
C MET A 158 -2.09 3.83 -11.66
N ILE A 159 -3.02 4.77 -11.57
CA ILE A 159 -4.03 4.99 -12.62
C ILE A 159 -3.35 5.46 -13.91
N ARG A 160 -2.36 6.35 -13.79
CA ARG A 160 -1.58 6.84 -14.93
C ARG A 160 -0.81 5.71 -15.62
N ARG A 161 -0.19 4.82 -14.82
CA ARG A 161 0.50 3.64 -15.32
C ARG A 161 -0.46 2.67 -16.00
N ASP A 162 -1.57 2.31 -15.35
CA ASP A 162 -2.56 1.39 -15.93
C ASP A 162 -3.13 1.92 -17.25
N ALA A 163 -3.38 3.23 -17.34
CA ALA A 163 -3.85 3.87 -18.57
C ALA A 163 -2.78 3.87 -19.68
N GLN A 164 -1.51 4.03 -19.30
CA GLN A 164 -0.38 3.95 -20.24
C GLN A 164 -0.14 2.52 -20.73
N ASP A 165 -0.17 1.53 -19.83
CA ASP A 165 -0.02 0.11 -20.18
C ASP A 165 -1.14 -0.31 -21.13
N ALA A 166 -2.39 0.11 -20.87
CA ALA A 166 -3.51 -0.12 -21.80
C ALA A 166 -3.33 0.56 -23.16
N TRP A 167 -2.74 1.77 -23.19
CA TRP A 167 -2.44 2.46 -24.45
C TRP A 167 -1.35 1.73 -25.26
N PHE A 168 -0.30 1.22 -24.60
CA PHE A 168 0.75 0.43 -25.26
C PHE A 168 0.22 -0.91 -25.78
N ASP A 169 -0.69 -1.57 -25.06
CA ASP A 169 -1.32 -2.82 -25.50
C ASP A 169 -2.20 -2.63 -26.74
N ASP A 170 -2.87 -1.46 -26.85
CA ASP A 170 -3.68 -1.08 -28.01
C ASP A 170 -2.84 -0.54 -29.19
N GLU A 171 -1.57 -0.16 -28.96
CA GLU A 171 -0.65 0.30 -30.00
C GLU A 171 -0.10 -0.90 -30.79
N GLU A 172 -0.52 -1.07 -32.04
CA GLU A 172 0.12 -2.05 -32.93
C GLU A 172 1.56 -1.60 -33.22
N PRO A 173 2.60 -2.44 -32.98
CA PRO A 173 3.98 -2.05 -33.21
C PRO A 173 4.21 -1.62 -34.67
N SER A 174 4.42 -0.34 -34.93
CA SER A 174 4.84 0.13 -36.25
C SER A 174 6.37 0.06 -36.33
N TRP A 175 6.90 -0.80 -37.20
CA TRP A 175 8.31 -0.75 -37.54
C TRP A 175 8.54 0.52 -38.36
N ILE A 176 9.50 1.36 -37.96
CA ILE A 176 10.03 2.38 -38.86
C ILE A 176 10.66 1.63 -40.03
N ASP A 177 9.95 1.59 -41.15
CA ASP A 177 10.59 1.41 -42.44
C ASP A 177 11.38 2.69 -42.70
N GLU A 178 12.68 2.67 -42.37
CA GLU A 178 13.62 3.57 -43.02
C GLU A 178 13.63 3.23 -44.51
N ASP A 179 12.75 3.85 -45.29
CA ASP A 179 13.13 4.37 -46.59
C ASP A 179 12.03 5.25 -47.18
N GLU A 180 12.32 6.55 -47.26
CA GLU A 180 12.00 7.24 -48.49
C GLU A 180 13.06 6.84 -49.53
N SER A 181 12.61 6.15 -50.58
CA SER A 181 13.31 5.84 -51.83
C SER A 181 14.32 4.68 -51.81
N SER A 182 13.89 3.50 -52.24
CA SER A 182 14.13 3.02 -53.60
C SER A 182 13.77 1.55 -53.78
N ALA A 183 13.55 1.18 -55.03
CA ALA A 183 13.16 -0.12 -55.55
C ALA A 183 13.87 -1.34 -54.92
N GLN A 184 13.08 -2.40 -54.69
CA GLN A 184 13.46 -3.82 -54.51
C GLN A 184 14.41 -4.14 -53.34
N LEU A 185 13.96 -4.96 -52.36
CA LEU A 185 14.56 -6.25 -51.90
C LEU A 185 13.87 -6.78 -50.60
N PRO A 186 14.11 -8.04 -50.18
CA PRO A 186 13.08 -8.96 -49.69
C PRO A 186 13.03 -9.08 -48.16
N THR A 187 11.99 -9.77 -47.67
CA THR A 187 11.78 -10.23 -46.30
C THR A 187 13.09 -10.68 -45.62
N ARG A 188 13.61 -9.87 -44.69
CA ARG A 188 14.74 -10.21 -43.83
C ARG A 188 14.27 -11.18 -42.74
N GLN A 189 14.60 -12.45 -42.89
CA GLN A 189 14.58 -13.42 -41.79
C GLN A 189 15.73 -13.07 -40.82
N GLY A 190 15.46 -13.15 -39.52
CA GLY A 190 16.43 -12.82 -38.48
C GLY A 190 17.64 -13.76 -38.48
N GLU A 191 18.80 -13.23 -38.83
CA GLU A 191 20.10 -13.84 -38.54
C GLU A 191 20.73 -13.09 -37.37
N THR A 192 20.51 -13.60 -36.15
CA THR A 192 21.28 -13.20 -34.98
C THR A 192 22.71 -13.73 -35.12
N GLY A 193 23.62 -12.91 -35.63
CA GLY A 193 25.05 -13.20 -35.63
C GLY A 193 25.63 -13.14 -34.22
N VAL A 194 25.78 -14.31 -33.59
CA VAL A 194 26.73 -14.47 -32.48
C VAL A 194 28.13 -14.32 -33.07
N GLN A 195 28.84 -13.25 -32.70
CA GLN A 195 30.27 -13.12 -32.98
C GLN A 195 31.04 -13.60 -31.75
N ASP A 196 31.72 -14.75 -31.90
CA ASP A 196 32.76 -15.17 -30.97
C ASP A 196 33.92 -14.15 -30.99
N PHE A 197 34.33 -13.72 -29.80
CA PHE A 197 35.63 -13.11 -29.54
C PHE A 197 36.35 -13.92 -28.46
#